data_AF-F9HCA5-F1
#
_entry.id   AF-F9HCA5-F1
#
_cell.length_a   1.000
_cell.length_b   1.000
_cell.length_c   1.000
_cell.angle_alpha   90.00
_cell.angle_beta   90.00
_cell.angle_gamma   90.00
#
_symmetry.space_group_name_H-M   'P 1'
#
loop_
_entity.id
_entity.type
_entity.pdbx_description
1 polymer ?
#
loop_
_entity_poly.entity_id
_entity_poly.type
_entity_poly.pdbx_seq_one_letter_code
_entity_poly.pdbx_strand_id
1 'polypeptide(L)'
;MEKYLSVTTLTKYLKMKFDKDPYLERVYLTGQVSNFRKRPTHQYFSLKDDHAVIQATIWSGIYQKLGFDLEEGMKINVIGRVQVYEPSGSYSIIIEKAEPDGVGALAIQFEQLKKKLTEEGLFQERFKQPLPQFSKRIGVVTSRSGAVIRDIITTVSRRFPGVDILLYPTKVQGEGSAEEIARNIARANQRDDLDLLIIGRGGGSIEDLWAFNEEIVVRAIFESRLPVISSVGHETDVTLADFVADRRAATPTAAAELATPVTKLDVLAHLQNQEKRMATAVRNVLSKKQEALKKCSQSVIFRQPERLYDGYLQRLDQLQLRLKQSLRTRISDNKQVVQARTHRLVQLSPVTKIQRSQDRLGQLDKLLRSQMALVYDAKVAEVKRLSEALLMLDTSRIVARGYAIVKKEESVVDSVESLKKKDQVTLLMRDGQVELEVKDVKTKEI
;
A
#
# COMPACT_ATOMS: atom_id res chain seq x y z
N MET A 1 81.28 75.20 -3.64
CA MET A 1 79.81 75.39 -3.56
C MET A 1 79.46 76.19 -4.81
N GLU A 2 78.71 75.69 -5.78
CA GLU A 2 77.27 75.39 -5.70
C GLU A 2 76.92 74.11 -6.50
N LYS A 3 76.31 73.12 -5.83
CA LYS A 3 75.77 71.88 -6.44
C LYS A 3 74.24 71.91 -6.55
N TYR A 4 73.63 73.10 -6.46
CA TYR A 4 72.18 73.26 -6.39
C TYR A 4 71.71 74.14 -7.55
N LEU A 5 70.77 73.63 -8.35
CA LEU A 5 70.05 74.40 -9.36
C LEU A 5 68.99 75.27 -8.68
N SER A 6 68.81 76.51 -9.14
CA SER A 6 67.66 77.30 -8.73
C SER A 6 66.37 76.70 -9.30
N VAL A 7 65.25 76.86 -8.57
CA VAL A 7 63.93 76.40 -9.03
C VAL A 7 63.60 76.98 -10.41
N THR A 8 63.96 78.24 -10.64
CA THR A 8 63.79 78.91 -11.94
C THR A 8 64.57 78.22 -13.06
N THR A 9 65.81 77.82 -12.81
CA THR A 9 66.64 77.12 -13.81
C THR A 9 66.09 75.71 -14.09
N LEU A 10 65.61 75.01 -13.07
CA LEU A 10 64.97 73.70 -13.22
C LEU A 10 63.67 73.78 -14.04
N THR A 11 62.79 74.73 -13.73
CA THR A 11 61.52 74.91 -14.46
C THR A 11 61.76 75.31 -15.92
N LYS A 12 62.73 76.18 -16.19
CA LYS A 12 63.13 76.53 -17.57
C LYS A 12 63.66 75.33 -18.34
N TYR A 13 64.43 74.46 -17.68
CA TYR A 13 64.90 73.22 -18.29
C TYR A 13 63.76 72.25 -18.63
N LEU A 14 62.80 72.07 -17.71
CA LEU A 14 61.62 71.24 -17.95
C LEU A 14 60.75 71.79 -19.07
N LYS A 15 60.51 73.10 -19.10
CA LYS A 15 59.80 73.75 -20.20
C LYS A 15 60.50 73.51 -21.53
N MET A 16 61.83 73.72 -21.61
CA MET A 16 62.59 73.47 -22.84
C MET A 16 62.49 72.00 -23.28
N LYS A 17 62.40 71.05 -22.34
CA LYS A 17 62.17 69.64 -22.67
C LYS A 17 60.79 69.40 -23.26
N PHE A 18 59.74 69.99 -22.69
CA PHE A 18 58.37 69.89 -23.22
C PHE A 18 58.26 70.55 -24.60
N ASP A 19 58.83 71.75 -24.78
CA ASP A 19 58.75 72.50 -26.04
C ASP A 19 59.53 71.85 -27.19
N LYS A 20 60.60 71.09 -26.88
CA LYS A 20 61.43 70.40 -27.88
C LYS A 20 61.07 68.93 -28.09
N ASP A 21 60.10 68.40 -27.35
CA ASP A 21 59.65 67.02 -27.49
C ASP A 21 58.61 66.94 -28.62
N PRO A 22 58.89 66.25 -29.74
CA PRO A 22 57.96 66.13 -30.86
C PRO A 22 56.62 65.48 -30.46
N TYR A 23 56.59 64.67 -29.40
CA TYR A 23 55.38 64.01 -28.93
C TYR A 23 54.48 64.93 -28.11
N LEU A 24 55.01 66.03 -27.56
CA LEU A 24 54.26 67.00 -26.75
C LEU A 24 53.81 68.23 -27.54
N GLU A 25 54.34 68.41 -28.75
CA GLU A 25 53.93 69.43 -29.69
C GLU A 25 52.48 69.23 -30.17
N ARG A 26 52.04 67.97 -30.32
CA ARG A 26 50.66 67.64 -30.71
C ARG A 26 50.16 66.37 -30.02
N VAL A 27 49.39 66.56 -28.96
CA VAL A 27 48.83 65.52 -28.10
C VAL A 27 47.33 65.36 -28.35
N TYR A 28 46.87 64.12 -28.31
CA TYR A 28 45.46 63.74 -28.37
C TYR A 28 45.04 63.31 -26.96
N LEU A 29 44.08 64.01 -26.36
CA LEU A 29 43.58 63.71 -25.02
C LEU A 29 42.07 63.56 -25.04
N THR A 30 41.57 62.62 -24.24
CA THR A 30 40.15 62.47 -23.96
C THR A 30 39.93 62.75 -22.48
N GLY A 31 38.91 63.55 -22.16
CA GLY A 31 38.63 63.87 -20.76
C GLY A 31 37.26 64.49 -20.57
N GLN A 32 36.79 64.47 -19.33
CA GLN A 32 35.58 65.16 -18.93
C GLN A 32 35.91 66.61 -18.55
N VAL A 33 35.15 67.56 -19.08
CA VAL A 33 35.24 68.98 -18.74
C VAL A 33 34.83 69.16 -17.28
N SER A 34 35.68 69.83 -16.51
CA SER A 34 35.40 70.19 -15.13
C SER A 34 35.89 71.61 -14.81
N ASN A 35 35.25 72.27 -13.85
CA ASN A 35 35.52 73.65 -13.44
C ASN A 35 35.40 74.68 -14.59
N PHE A 36 34.54 74.41 -15.56
CA PHE A 36 34.27 75.31 -16.67
C PHE A 36 33.35 76.45 -16.25
N ARG A 37 33.77 77.68 -16.56
CA ARG A 37 32.93 78.89 -16.48
C ARG A 37 33.16 79.72 -17.72
N LYS A 38 32.09 80.01 -18.45
CA LYS A 38 32.16 80.78 -19.70
C LYS A 38 32.69 82.19 -19.45
N ARG A 39 33.80 82.54 -20.09
CA ARG A 39 34.42 83.88 -20.05
C ARG A 39 34.32 84.58 -21.41
N PRO A 40 34.40 85.92 -21.46
CA PRO A 40 34.25 86.68 -22.71
C PRO A 40 35.38 86.45 -23.73
N THR A 41 36.57 86.07 -23.27
CA THR A 41 37.78 85.96 -24.10
C THR A 41 38.25 84.50 -24.21
N HIS A 42 39.15 84.08 -23.33
CA HIS A 42 39.76 82.76 -23.32
C HIS A 42 39.07 81.89 -22.30
N GLN A 43 38.90 80.61 -22.66
CA GLN A 43 38.33 79.63 -21.75
C GLN A 43 39.45 78.91 -21.01
N TYR A 44 39.29 78.82 -19.70
CA TYR A 44 40.16 78.09 -18.79
C TYR A 44 39.29 77.12 -18.02
N PHE A 45 39.62 75.84 -18.09
CA PHE A 45 38.92 74.76 -17.40
C PHE A 45 39.88 73.60 -17.19
N SER A 46 39.42 72.54 -16.57
CA SER A 46 40.22 71.34 -16.36
C SER A 46 39.61 70.16 -17.11
N LEU A 47 40.47 69.31 -17.67
CA LEU A 47 40.10 68.00 -18.19
C LEU A 47 40.46 66.98 -17.13
N LYS A 48 39.50 66.14 -16.75
CA LYS A 48 39.70 65.06 -15.78
C LYS A 48 39.42 63.70 -16.40
N ASP A 49 40.15 62.71 -15.94
CA ASP A 49 39.82 61.29 -16.04
C ASP A 49 39.71 60.70 -14.62
N ASP A 50 39.67 59.36 -14.48
CA ASP A 50 39.51 58.68 -13.20
C ASP A 50 40.71 58.84 -12.25
N HIS A 51 41.86 59.27 -12.74
CA HIS A 51 43.13 59.23 -12.01
C HIS A 51 43.92 60.55 -12.05
N ALA A 52 43.64 61.44 -12.99
CA ALA A 52 44.43 62.61 -13.29
C ALA A 52 43.56 63.81 -13.73
N VAL A 53 44.11 65.00 -13.53
CA VAL A 53 43.51 66.27 -13.96
C VAL A 53 44.58 67.11 -14.63
N ILE A 54 44.27 67.67 -15.79
CA ILE A 54 45.12 68.62 -16.51
C ILE A 54 44.38 69.93 -16.75
N GLN A 55 45.08 71.05 -16.59
CA GLN A 55 44.54 72.37 -16.93
C GLN A 55 44.50 72.54 -18.44
N ALA A 56 43.37 73.01 -18.96
CA ALA A 56 43.11 73.21 -20.36
C ALA A 56 42.80 74.68 -20.67
N THR A 57 43.39 75.20 -21.75
CA THR A 57 43.18 76.56 -22.23
C THR A 57 42.74 76.54 -23.69
N ILE A 58 41.66 77.27 -24.01
CA ILE A 58 41.22 77.51 -25.40
C ILE A 58 41.24 79.01 -25.66
N TRP A 59 41.98 79.43 -26.69
CA TRP A 59 42.02 80.83 -27.14
C TRP A 59 40.70 81.21 -27.85
N SER A 60 40.31 82.49 -27.77
CA SER A 60 39.00 82.98 -28.23
C SER A 60 38.71 82.63 -29.69
N GLY A 61 39.70 82.82 -30.56
CA GLY A 61 39.58 82.55 -32.01
C GLY A 61 39.45 81.06 -32.36
N ILE A 62 39.91 80.16 -31.50
CA ILE A 62 39.71 78.71 -31.65
C ILE A 62 38.35 78.32 -31.05
N TYR A 63 38.01 78.86 -29.88
CA TYR A 63 36.74 78.60 -29.20
C TYR A 63 35.53 78.92 -30.09
N GLN A 64 35.56 80.08 -30.77
CA GLN A 64 34.48 80.47 -31.70
C GLN A 64 34.34 79.54 -32.91
N LYS A 65 35.38 78.77 -33.25
CA LYS A 65 35.39 77.83 -34.39
C LYS A 65 35.00 76.40 -34.01
N LEU A 66 34.80 76.11 -32.72
CA LEU A 66 34.49 74.76 -32.25
C LEU A 66 33.15 74.22 -32.78
N GLY A 67 32.22 75.09 -33.18
CA GLY A 67 30.93 74.67 -33.75
C GLY A 67 29.96 74.06 -32.72
N PHE A 68 30.36 73.96 -31.45
CA PHE A 68 29.52 73.59 -30.30
C PHE A 68 29.88 74.43 -29.08
N ASP A 69 28.95 74.55 -28.13
CA ASP A 69 29.19 75.17 -26.83
C ASP A 69 29.73 74.12 -25.84
N LEU A 70 30.78 74.48 -25.10
CA LEU A 70 31.34 73.64 -24.02
C LEU A 70 30.46 73.71 -22.77
N GLU A 71 30.19 72.55 -22.16
CA GLU A 71 29.40 72.41 -20.93
C GLU A 71 30.19 71.68 -19.83
N GLU A 72 29.90 72.01 -18.57
CA GLU A 72 30.46 71.30 -17.41
C GLU A 72 30.01 69.83 -17.42
N GLY A 73 30.95 68.90 -17.24
CA GLY A 73 30.67 67.46 -17.26
C GLY A 73 30.65 66.84 -18.66
N MET A 74 30.81 67.63 -19.72
CA MET A 74 30.88 67.13 -21.09
C MET A 74 32.17 66.33 -21.32
N LYS A 75 32.07 65.16 -21.95
CA LYS A 75 33.26 64.39 -22.36
C LYS A 75 33.67 64.80 -23.77
N ILE A 76 34.94 65.16 -23.94
CA ILE A 76 35.45 65.69 -25.20
C ILE A 76 36.79 65.05 -25.58
N ASN A 77 37.01 64.94 -26.88
CA ASN A 77 38.30 64.58 -27.47
C ASN A 77 38.98 65.86 -27.95
N VAL A 78 40.20 66.11 -27.47
CA VAL A 78 40.95 67.35 -27.75
C VAL A 78 42.29 67.05 -28.40
N ILE A 79 42.67 67.93 -29.32
CA ILE A 79 43.99 67.98 -29.95
C ILE A 79 44.62 69.29 -29.53
N GLY A 80 45.83 69.23 -29.01
CA GLY A 80 46.52 70.43 -28.55
C GLY A 80 47.98 70.18 -28.22
N ARG A 81 48.64 71.22 -27.73
CA ARG A 81 50.05 71.18 -27.34
C ARG A 81 50.18 71.29 -25.82
N VAL A 82 51.09 70.52 -25.23
CA VAL A 82 51.34 70.57 -23.79
C VAL A 82 52.44 71.58 -23.51
N GLN A 83 52.23 72.44 -22.53
CA GLN A 83 53.16 73.49 -22.14
C GLN A 83 53.31 73.56 -20.62
N VAL A 84 54.46 74.07 -20.16
CA VAL A 84 54.72 74.33 -18.73
C VAL A 84 54.62 75.83 -18.45
N TYR A 85 53.79 76.21 -17.47
CA TYR A 85 53.67 77.60 -17.02
C TYR A 85 54.81 77.92 -16.05
N GLU A 86 55.76 78.75 -16.48
CA GLU A 86 57.01 79.02 -15.74
C GLU A 86 56.81 79.51 -14.30
N PRO A 87 55.84 80.41 -13.99
CA PRO A 87 55.70 80.93 -12.63
C PRO A 87 55.25 79.90 -11.59
N SER A 88 54.50 78.87 -11.99
CA SER A 88 53.99 77.83 -11.07
C SER A 88 54.62 76.45 -11.29
N GLY A 89 55.33 76.24 -12.39
CA GLY A 89 55.82 74.93 -12.81
C GLY A 89 54.73 73.92 -13.19
N SER A 90 53.46 74.34 -13.28
CA SER A 90 52.35 73.45 -13.66
C SER A 90 52.30 73.25 -15.17
N TYR A 91 52.07 72.01 -15.61
CA TYR A 91 51.81 71.72 -17.02
C TYR A 91 50.32 71.89 -17.36
N SER A 92 50.05 72.26 -18.60
CA SER A 92 48.71 72.52 -19.13
C SER A 92 48.66 72.18 -20.62
N ILE A 93 47.46 71.98 -21.16
CA ILE A 93 47.25 71.82 -22.60
C ILE A 93 46.61 73.08 -23.20
N ILE A 94 47.19 73.56 -24.29
CA ILE A 94 46.52 74.53 -25.18
C ILE A 94 45.79 73.72 -26.23
N ILE A 95 44.47 73.81 -26.24
CA ILE A 95 43.61 73.08 -27.18
C ILE A 95 43.54 73.86 -28.50
N GLU A 96 43.83 73.15 -29.58
CA GLU A 96 43.76 73.65 -30.96
C GLU A 96 42.49 73.17 -31.68
N LYS A 97 42.01 71.97 -31.33
CA LYS A 97 40.75 71.41 -31.82
C LYS A 97 40.10 70.61 -30.70
N ALA A 98 38.79 70.71 -30.55
CA ALA A 98 38.03 69.83 -29.68
C ALA A 98 36.79 69.32 -30.43
N GLU A 99 36.38 68.10 -30.12
CA GLU A 99 35.19 67.46 -30.64
C GLU A 99 34.46 66.77 -29.48
N PRO A 100 33.11 66.79 -29.43
CA PRO A 100 32.35 66.01 -28.47
C PRO A 100 32.69 64.53 -28.58
N ASP A 101 32.84 63.85 -27.44
CA ASP A 101 32.92 62.39 -27.44
C ASP A 101 31.51 61.85 -27.76
N GLY A 102 31.26 61.51 -29.03
CA GLY A 102 29.93 61.18 -29.60
C GLY A 102 29.15 60.08 -28.87
N VAL A 103 29.84 59.30 -28.04
CA VAL A 103 29.27 58.29 -27.13
C VAL A 103 28.26 58.90 -26.13
N GLY A 104 28.46 60.15 -25.71
CA GLY A 104 27.57 60.81 -24.73
C GLY A 104 26.16 61.09 -25.28
N ALA A 105 26.03 61.42 -26.57
CA ALA A 105 24.74 61.72 -27.19
C ALA A 105 23.86 60.46 -27.35
N LEU A 106 24.47 59.34 -27.75
CA LEU A 106 23.79 58.05 -27.87
C LEU A 106 23.33 57.53 -26.51
N ALA A 107 24.16 57.67 -25.47
CA ALA A 107 23.76 57.27 -24.10
C ALA A 107 22.55 58.07 -23.59
N ILE A 108 22.49 59.38 -23.86
CA ILE A 108 21.34 60.22 -23.50
C ILE A 108 20.09 59.78 -24.26
N GLN A 109 20.20 59.55 -25.57
CA GLN A 109 19.08 59.09 -26.40
C GLN A 109 18.54 57.73 -25.94
N PHE A 110 19.44 56.82 -25.55
CA PHE A 110 19.07 55.50 -25.04
C PHE A 110 18.24 55.61 -23.76
N GLU A 111 18.71 56.37 -22.77
CA GLU A 111 18.00 56.54 -21.49
C GLU A 111 16.65 57.26 -21.68
N GLN A 112 16.59 58.27 -22.56
CA GLN A 112 15.33 58.94 -22.90
C GLN A 112 14.31 57.98 -23.53
N LEU A 113 14.73 57.20 -24.51
CA LEU A 113 13.86 56.26 -25.20
C LEU A 113 13.44 55.09 -24.30
N LYS A 114 14.38 54.56 -23.50
CA LYS A 114 14.11 53.55 -22.48
C LYS A 114 13.03 54.02 -21.52
N LYS A 115 13.14 55.25 -21.00
CA LYS A 115 12.15 55.81 -20.08
C LYS A 115 10.77 55.89 -20.74
N LYS A 116 10.69 56.48 -21.96
CA LYS A 116 9.44 56.58 -22.74
C LYS A 116 8.76 55.21 -22.93
N LEU A 117 9.50 54.20 -23.41
CA LEU A 117 8.95 52.87 -23.69
C LEU A 117 8.62 52.08 -22.42
N THR A 118 9.32 52.36 -21.31
CA THR A 118 8.98 51.80 -19.99
C THR A 118 7.66 52.38 -19.48
N GLU A 119 7.42 53.68 -19.66
CA GLU A 119 6.16 54.34 -19.30
C GLU A 119 4.97 53.81 -20.12
N GLU A 120 5.19 53.51 -21.40
CA GLU A 120 4.21 52.81 -22.26
C GLU A 120 3.99 51.32 -21.85
N GLY A 121 4.91 50.74 -21.06
CA GLY A 121 4.79 49.39 -20.51
C GLY A 121 5.29 48.26 -21.40
N LEU A 122 6.04 48.56 -22.48
CA LEU A 122 6.49 47.55 -23.46
C LEU A 122 7.43 46.50 -22.85
N PHE A 123 8.15 46.83 -21.77
CA PHE A 123 9.10 45.93 -21.11
C PHE A 123 8.49 45.08 -19.98
N GLN A 124 7.17 45.13 -19.79
CA GLN A 124 6.51 44.40 -18.71
C GLN A 124 6.48 42.90 -18.98
N GLU A 125 6.86 42.11 -17.99
CA GLU A 125 6.97 40.65 -18.09
C GLU A 125 5.66 39.96 -18.50
N ARG A 126 4.50 40.56 -18.21
CA ARG A 126 3.18 40.02 -18.56
C ARG A 126 2.91 39.92 -20.06
N PHE A 127 3.64 40.68 -20.89
CA PHE A 127 3.51 40.64 -22.35
C PHE A 127 4.46 39.64 -23.00
N LYS A 128 5.41 39.09 -22.24
CA LYS A 128 6.40 38.16 -22.78
C LYS A 128 5.79 36.77 -22.99
N GLN A 129 6.06 36.21 -24.16
CA GLN A 129 5.57 34.91 -24.61
C GLN A 129 6.49 33.78 -24.12
N PRO A 130 5.92 32.63 -23.71
CA PRO A 130 6.71 31.46 -23.33
C PRO A 130 7.38 30.85 -24.57
N LEU A 131 8.63 30.40 -24.42
CA LEU A 131 9.31 29.67 -25.49
C LEU A 131 8.73 28.26 -25.66
N PRO A 132 8.61 27.76 -26.91
CA PRO A 132 8.17 26.40 -27.16
C PRO A 132 9.20 25.39 -26.63
N GLN A 133 8.70 24.28 -26.08
CA GLN A 133 9.57 23.22 -25.57
C GLN A 133 10.26 22.43 -26.69
N PHE A 134 9.59 22.30 -27.84
CA PHE A 134 10.09 21.59 -29.02
C PHE A 134 9.87 22.44 -30.27
N SER A 135 10.87 23.26 -30.60
CA SER A 135 10.91 24.04 -31.83
C SER A 135 11.17 23.10 -33.02
N LYS A 136 10.30 23.11 -34.03
CA LYS A 136 10.51 22.47 -35.33
C LYS A 136 11.21 23.41 -36.31
N ARG A 137 10.85 24.69 -36.27
CA ARG A 137 11.37 25.72 -37.17
C ARG A 137 11.72 27.00 -36.43
N ILE A 138 12.98 27.41 -36.54
CA ILE A 138 13.51 28.62 -35.94
C ILE A 138 13.80 29.63 -37.04
N GLY A 139 13.19 30.82 -36.97
CA GLY A 139 13.58 31.94 -37.82
C GLY A 139 14.78 32.68 -37.20
N VAL A 140 15.78 33.03 -38.01
CA VAL A 140 16.96 33.76 -37.53
C VAL A 140 17.13 35.04 -38.32
N VAL A 141 17.02 36.18 -37.65
CA VAL A 141 17.22 37.52 -38.22
C VAL A 141 18.64 37.97 -37.90
N THR A 142 19.55 37.76 -38.84
CA THR A 142 20.97 38.13 -38.71
C THR A 142 21.64 38.25 -40.07
N SER A 143 22.93 38.62 -40.10
CA SER A 143 23.69 38.74 -41.33
C SER A 143 24.00 37.37 -41.95
N ARG A 144 24.03 37.30 -43.29
CA ARG A 144 24.25 36.04 -44.03
C ARG A 144 25.66 35.46 -43.87
N SER A 145 26.65 36.32 -43.68
CA SER A 145 28.08 35.98 -43.66
C SER A 145 28.69 35.93 -42.25
N GLY A 146 27.89 36.01 -41.19
CA GLY A 146 28.36 36.11 -39.80
C GLY A 146 28.74 34.79 -39.13
N ALA A 147 29.62 34.86 -38.12
CA ALA A 147 29.88 33.75 -37.20
C ALA A 147 28.61 33.34 -36.42
N VAL A 148 27.75 34.33 -36.11
CA VAL A 148 26.45 34.19 -35.40
C VAL A 148 25.58 33.07 -35.97
N ILE A 149 25.31 33.09 -37.28
CA ILE A 149 24.43 32.08 -37.89
C ILE A 149 25.07 30.69 -37.85
N ARG A 150 26.41 30.59 -37.98
CA ARG A 150 27.13 29.31 -37.88
C ARG A 150 27.08 28.74 -36.48
N ASP A 151 27.21 29.59 -35.47
CA ASP A 151 27.12 29.20 -34.05
C ASP A 151 25.72 28.69 -33.72
N ILE A 152 24.68 29.39 -34.17
CA ILE A 152 23.29 28.95 -34.02
C ILE A 152 23.07 27.61 -34.72
N ILE A 153 23.46 27.47 -35.99
CA ILE A 153 23.32 26.22 -36.75
C ILE A 153 24.01 25.06 -36.05
N THR A 154 25.26 25.24 -35.63
CA THR A 154 26.07 24.20 -34.99
C THR A 154 25.45 23.78 -33.65
N THR A 155 25.00 24.76 -32.86
CA THR A 155 24.45 24.52 -31.52
C THR A 155 23.10 23.81 -31.60
N VAL A 156 22.18 24.29 -32.44
CA VAL A 156 20.87 23.65 -32.67
C VAL A 156 21.05 22.24 -33.22
N SER A 157 21.90 22.05 -34.24
CA SER A 157 22.15 20.74 -34.86
C SER A 157 22.73 19.72 -33.87
N ARG A 158 23.60 20.17 -32.94
CA ARG A 158 24.16 19.33 -31.89
C ARG A 158 23.13 18.96 -30.83
N ARG A 159 22.31 19.92 -30.38
CA ARG A 159 21.34 19.73 -29.28
C ARG A 159 20.11 18.94 -29.73
N PHE A 160 19.55 19.29 -30.87
CA PHE A 160 18.35 18.65 -31.41
C PHE A 160 18.41 18.56 -32.95
N PRO A 161 18.98 17.46 -33.49
CA PRO A 161 18.99 17.23 -34.93
C PRO A 161 17.55 17.15 -35.48
N GLY A 162 17.27 17.88 -36.56
CA GLY A 162 15.95 17.91 -37.20
C GLY A 162 15.15 19.20 -37.00
N VAL A 163 15.69 20.19 -36.28
CA VAL A 163 15.14 21.54 -36.27
C VAL A 163 15.60 22.28 -37.53
N ASP A 164 14.64 22.77 -38.29
CA ASP A 164 14.88 23.59 -39.48
C ASP A 164 15.24 25.02 -39.05
N ILE A 165 16.28 25.60 -39.65
CA ILE A 165 16.69 26.99 -39.40
C ILE A 165 16.43 27.80 -40.67
N LEU A 166 15.57 28.79 -40.57
CA LEU A 166 15.26 29.71 -41.66
C LEU A 166 15.95 31.06 -41.43
N LEU A 167 17.01 31.31 -42.19
CA LEU A 167 17.71 32.59 -42.15
C LEU A 167 16.91 33.68 -42.89
N TYR A 168 16.73 34.81 -42.22
CA TYR A 168 16.32 36.10 -42.78
C TYR A 168 17.55 37.00 -42.86
N PRO A 169 18.24 37.04 -44.03
CA PRO A 169 19.41 37.88 -44.21
C PRO A 169 19.06 39.34 -43.94
N THR A 170 19.74 39.93 -42.97
CA THR A 170 19.45 41.28 -42.49
C THR A 170 20.73 42.06 -42.29
N LYS A 171 20.77 43.33 -42.70
CA LYS A 171 21.80 44.27 -42.27
C LYS A 171 21.64 44.57 -40.78
N VAL A 172 22.66 44.25 -40.00
CA VAL A 172 22.66 44.37 -38.53
C VAL A 172 23.46 45.57 -38.02
N GLN A 173 24.00 46.39 -38.93
CA GLN A 173 24.80 47.58 -38.63
C GLN A 173 24.72 48.58 -39.78
N GLY A 174 24.98 49.85 -39.48
CA GLY A 174 24.97 50.95 -40.44
C GLY A 174 23.58 51.52 -40.75
N GLU A 175 23.54 52.54 -41.60
CA GLU A 175 22.31 53.24 -41.97
C GLU A 175 21.30 52.31 -42.66
N GLY A 176 20.02 52.41 -42.28
CA GLY A 176 18.94 51.58 -42.81
C GLY A 176 18.81 50.19 -42.18
N SER A 177 19.63 49.85 -41.18
CA SER A 177 19.60 48.52 -40.55
C SER A 177 18.38 48.30 -39.65
N ALA A 178 17.93 49.33 -38.91
CA ALA A 178 16.75 49.23 -38.05
C ALA A 178 15.47 48.92 -38.84
N GLU A 179 15.26 49.57 -39.99
CA GLU A 179 14.12 49.32 -40.86
C GLU A 179 14.18 47.93 -41.52
N GLU A 180 15.38 47.45 -41.85
CA GLU A 180 15.58 46.12 -42.42
C GLU A 180 15.29 45.03 -41.38
N ILE A 181 15.72 45.23 -40.12
CA ILE A 181 15.41 44.35 -38.98
C ILE A 181 13.90 44.28 -38.76
N ALA A 182 13.24 45.44 -38.60
CA ALA A 182 11.80 45.50 -38.38
C ALA A 182 11.01 44.83 -39.53
N ARG A 183 11.43 45.07 -40.79
CA ARG A 183 10.81 44.46 -41.97
C ARG A 183 10.96 42.93 -42.00
N ASN A 184 12.13 42.40 -41.63
CA ASN A 184 12.33 40.95 -41.60
C ASN A 184 11.61 40.28 -40.42
N ILE A 185 11.47 40.96 -39.27
CA ILE A 185 10.60 40.50 -38.18
C ILE A 185 9.15 40.42 -38.67
N ALA A 186 8.64 41.47 -39.32
CA ALA A 186 7.29 41.49 -39.88
C ALA A 186 7.10 40.39 -40.94
N ARG A 187 8.08 40.19 -41.83
CA ARG A 187 8.05 39.12 -42.83
C ARG A 187 8.03 37.73 -42.21
N ALA A 188 8.81 37.51 -41.15
CA ALA A 188 8.80 36.23 -40.45
C ALA A 188 7.45 35.98 -39.76
N ASN A 189 6.86 37.04 -39.20
CA ASN A 189 5.52 37.00 -38.64
C ASN A 189 4.40 36.80 -39.68
N GLN A 190 4.66 36.80 -40.99
CA GLN A 190 3.66 36.41 -42.01
C GLN A 190 3.57 34.88 -42.20
N ARG A 191 4.51 34.11 -41.63
CA ARG A 191 4.59 32.66 -41.79
C ARG A 191 4.03 31.93 -40.57
N ASP A 192 3.19 30.92 -40.81
CA ASP A 192 2.56 30.13 -39.74
C ASP A 192 3.39 28.88 -39.33
N ASP A 193 4.49 28.62 -40.01
CA ASP A 193 5.33 27.43 -39.82
C ASP A 193 6.59 27.69 -38.98
N LEU A 194 6.75 28.89 -38.43
CA LEU A 194 7.84 29.22 -37.49
C LEU A 194 7.34 29.11 -36.05
N ASP A 195 8.16 28.56 -35.17
CA ASP A 195 7.80 28.43 -33.74
C ASP A 195 8.37 29.57 -32.90
N LEU A 196 9.51 30.15 -33.30
CA LEU A 196 10.17 31.27 -32.63
C LEU A 196 11.13 32.03 -33.56
N LEU A 197 11.56 33.21 -33.12
CA LEU A 197 12.58 34.03 -33.77
C LEU A 197 13.81 34.22 -32.89
N ILE A 198 14.98 34.14 -33.48
CA ILE A 198 16.24 34.61 -32.89
C ILE A 198 16.68 35.85 -33.64
N ILE A 199 16.85 36.95 -32.92
CA ILE A 199 17.42 38.19 -33.45
C ILE A 199 18.80 38.32 -32.85
N GLY A 200 19.82 38.43 -33.69
CA GLY A 200 21.19 38.34 -33.18
C GLY A 200 22.21 39.05 -34.03
N ARG A 201 23.26 39.49 -33.35
CA ARG A 201 24.47 40.02 -33.95
C ARG A 201 25.70 39.50 -33.17
N GLY A 202 26.87 39.54 -33.80
CA GLY A 202 28.14 39.33 -33.10
C GLY A 202 28.53 40.56 -32.28
N GLY A 203 29.74 40.55 -31.72
CA GLY A 203 30.31 41.72 -31.04
C GLY A 203 30.43 42.94 -31.97
N GLY A 204 30.51 44.12 -31.36
CA GLY A 204 30.63 45.42 -32.03
C GLY A 204 30.68 46.56 -31.01
N SER A 205 30.97 47.79 -31.46
CA SER A 205 30.87 48.97 -30.60
C SER A 205 29.40 49.28 -30.24
N ILE A 206 29.17 50.22 -29.34
CA ILE A 206 27.82 50.70 -29.02
C ILE A 206 27.15 51.35 -30.24
N GLU A 207 27.91 52.07 -31.07
CA GLU A 207 27.38 52.72 -32.28
C GLU A 207 26.92 51.68 -33.29
N ASP A 208 27.69 50.61 -33.37
CA ASP A 208 27.37 49.42 -34.12
C ASP A 208 26.00 48.89 -33.66
N LEU A 209 25.80 48.63 -32.37
CA LEU A 209 24.58 48.01 -31.82
C LEU A 209 23.35 48.92 -31.83
N TRP A 210 23.51 50.19 -32.22
CA TRP A 210 22.48 51.21 -32.10
C TRP A 210 21.18 50.89 -32.85
N ALA A 211 21.26 50.19 -33.98
CA ALA A 211 20.10 49.75 -34.74
C ALA A 211 19.06 48.97 -33.91
N PHE A 212 19.50 48.26 -32.87
CA PHE A 212 18.65 47.50 -31.96
C PHE A 212 18.07 48.33 -30.80
N ASN A 213 18.50 49.58 -30.67
CA ASN A 213 17.92 50.57 -29.75
C ASN A 213 16.86 51.44 -30.41
N GLU A 214 16.70 51.39 -31.73
CA GLU A 214 15.70 52.22 -32.41
C GLU A 214 14.26 51.77 -32.09
N GLU A 215 13.37 52.75 -31.93
CA GLU A 215 11.97 52.51 -31.53
C GLU A 215 11.24 51.57 -32.49
N ILE A 216 11.54 51.63 -33.80
CA ILE A 216 10.93 50.76 -34.81
C ILE A 216 11.23 49.28 -34.58
N VAL A 217 12.45 48.94 -34.13
CA VAL A 217 12.84 47.56 -33.83
C VAL A 217 12.18 47.10 -32.55
N VAL A 218 12.16 47.95 -31.52
CA VAL A 218 11.52 47.63 -30.23
C VAL A 218 10.03 47.33 -30.41
N ARG A 219 9.32 48.17 -31.18
CA ARG A 219 7.91 47.95 -31.50
C ARG A 219 7.70 46.70 -32.35
N ALA A 220 8.55 46.45 -33.35
CA ALA A 220 8.46 45.24 -34.16
C ALA A 220 8.64 43.94 -33.34
N ILE A 221 9.50 43.95 -32.32
CA ILE A 221 9.65 42.81 -31.41
C ILE A 221 8.42 42.67 -30.51
N PHE A 222 7.93 43.77 -29.92
CA PHE A 222 6.75 43.76 -29.06
C PHE A 222 5.49 43.25 -29.78
N GLU A 223 5.31 43.64 -31.04
CA GLU A 223 4.16 43.25 -31.86
C GLU A 223 4.32 41.87 -32.53
N SER A 224 5.45 41.19 -32.31
CA SER A 224 5.71 39.87 -32.89
C SER A 224 4.76 38.83 -32.30
N ARG A 225 4.09 38.06 -33.17
CA ARG A 225 3.30 36.88 -32.75
C ARG A 225 4.15 35.64 -32.47
N LEU A 226 5.40 35.67 -32.92
CA LEU A 226 6.39 34.64 -32.65
C LEU A 226 7.21 35.05 -31.42
N PRO A 227 7.45 34.14 -30.46
CA PRO A 227 8.37 34.40 -29.36
C PRO A 227 9.76 34.77 -29.88
N VAL A 228 10.33 35.86 -29.36
CA VAL A 228 11.60 36.44 -29.80
C VAL A 228 12.68 36.25 -28.75
N ILE A 229 13.81 35.69 -29.18
CA ILE A 229 15.04 35.61 -28.40
C ILE A 229 16.03 36.64 -28.94
N SER A 230 16.41 37.61 -28.12
CA SER A 230 17.47 38.56 -28.46
C SER A 230 18.83 38.01 -28.07
N SER A 231 19.80 38.08 -28.98
CA SER A 231 21.19 37.68 -28.79
C SER A 231 22.15 38.78 -29.28
N VAL A 232 21.83 40.03 -28.98
CA VAL A 232 22.53 41.22 -29.47
C VAL A 232 23.51 41.75 -28.43
N GLY A 233 23.03 42.01 -27.21
CA GLY A 233 23.85 42.57 -26.14
C GLY A 233 24.71 41.53 -25.41
N HIS A 234 25.95 41.90 -25.08
CA HIS A 234 26.80 41.14 -24.14
C HIS A 234 26.41 41.51 -22.70
N GLU A 235 27.10 40.95 -21.70
CA GLU A 235 26.79 41.21 -20.27
C GLU A 235 26.80 42.71 -19.92
N THR A 236 27.64 43.51 -20.57
CA THR A 236 27.84 44.95 -20.32
C THR A 236 26.97 45.86 -21.18
N ASP A 237 26.54 45.42 -22.36
CA ASP A 237 25.97 46.29 -23.40
C ASP A 237 24.54 45.86 -23.77
N VAL A 238 23.61 46.05 -22.84
CA VAL A 238 22.19 45.66 -23.01
C VAL A 238 21.46 46.66 -23.91
N THR A 239 20.81 46.16 -24.95
CA THR A 239 20.03 46.97 -25.91
C THR A 239 18.54 47.03 -25.55
N LEU A 240 17.79 47.98 -26.12
CA LEU A 240 16.33 48.03 -25.93
C LEU A 240 15.63 46.82 -26.53
N ALA A 241 16.15 46.25 -27.63
CA ALA A 241 15.71 44.96 -28.15
C ALA A 241 15.80 43.85 -27.10
N ASP A 242 16.86 43.83 -26.28
CA ASP A 242 17.01 42.84 -25.20
C ASP A 242 15.97 43.00 -24.07
N PHE A 243 15.52 44.23 -23.81
CA PHE A 243 14.50 44.51 -22.80
C PHE A 243 13.10 44.08 -23.23
N VAL A 244 12.77 44.27 -24.51
CA VAL A 244 11.45 43.95 -25.07
C VAL A 244 11.31 42.49 -25.49
N ALA A 245 12.42 41.82 -25.83
CA ALA A 245 12.39 40.42 -26.22
C ALA A 245 11.84 39.52 -25.10
N ASP A 246 11.19 38.44 -25.52
CA ASP A 246 10.61 37.46 -24.59
C ASP A 246 11.69 36.77 -23.77
N ARG A 247 12.85 36.53 -24.38
CA ARG A 247 14.05 36.06 -23.70
C ARG A 247 15.30 36.76 -24.23
N ARG A 248 16.19 37.09 -23.30
CA ARG A 248 17.53 37.60 -23.60
C ARG A 248 18.54 36.45 -23.49
N ALA A 249 19.46 36.40 -24.45
CA ALA A 249 20.65 35.58 -24.43
C ALA A 249 21.88 36.48 -24.57
N ALA A 250 22.92 36.26 -23.75
CA ALA A 250 24.16 37.04 -23.83
C ALA A 250 24.99 36.70 -25.08
N THR A 251 24.74 35.55 -25.71
CA THR A 251 25.48 35.08 -26.88
C THR A 251 24.56 34.39 -27.88
N PRO A 252 24.93 34.34 -29.17
CA PRO A 252 24.20 33.55 -30.18
C PRO A 252 24.09 32.07 -29.83
N THR A 253 25.12 31.51 -29.20
CA THR A 253 25.10 30.12 -28.71
C THR A 253 24.04 29.95 -27.63
N ALA A 254 23.99 30.83 -26.62
CA ALA A 254 22.98 30.80 -25.58
C ALA A 254 21.55 30.97 -26.14
N ALA A 255 21.37 31.78 -27.18
CA ALA A 255 20.08 31.90 -27.85
C ALA A 255 19.63 30.58 -28.50
N ALA A 256 20.56 29.87 -29.15
CA ALA A 256 20.29 28.54 -29.69
C ALA A 256 19.96 27.52 -28.58
N GLU A 257 20.58 27.61 -27.40
CA GLU A 257 20.25 26.76 -26.26
C GLU A 257 18.84 27.05 -25.70
N LEU A 258 18.47 28.33 -25.59
CA LEU A 258 17.12 28.73 -25.18
C LEU A 258 16.06 28.30 -26.20
N ALA A 259 16.39 28.34 -27.49
CA ALA A 259 15.52 27.87 -28.57
C ALA A 259 15.39 26.33 -28.62
N THR A 260 16.33 25.60 -28.00
CA THR A 260 16.36 24.12 -27.92
C THR A 260 16.52 23.66 -26.46
N PRO A 261 15.51 23.90 -25.60
CA PRO A 261 15.61 23.67 -24.17
C PRO A 261 15.78 22.18 -23.84
N VAL A 262 15.14 21.30 -24.62
CA VAL A 262 15.25 19.85 -24.49
C VAL A 262 16.22 19.31 -25.54
N THR A 263 17.19 18.50 -25.12
CA THR A 263 18.12 17.85 -26.05
C THR A 263 17.60 16.50 -26.53
N LYS A 264 18.14 16.00 -27.65
CA LYS A 264 17.86 14.66 -28.14
C LYS A 264 18.16 13.58 -27.08
N LEU A 265 19.24 13.75 -26.31
CA LEU A 265 19.63 12.81 -25.26
C LEU A 265 18.58 12.76 -24.15
N ASP A 266 18.01 13.90 -23.77
CA ASP A 266 16.95 13.96 -22.74
C ASP A 266 15.71 13.18 -23.17
N VAL A 267 15.29 13.34 -24.44
CA VAL A 267 14.15 12.60 -24.99
C VAL A 267 14.43 11.11 -25.03
N LEU A 268 15.61 10.69 -25.49
CA LEU A 268 15.99 9.27 -25.53
C LEU A 268 16.06 8.66 -24.12
N ALA A 269 16.63 9.37 -23.15
CA ALA A 269 16.68 8.94 -21.77
C ALA A 269 15.28 8.82 -21.16
N HIS A 270 14.38 9.78 -21.46
CA HIS A 270 12.99 9.72 -21.05
C HIS A 270 12.29 8.48 -21.62
N LEU A 271 12.40 8.22 -22.93
CA LEU A 271 11.80 7.05 -23.58
C LEU A 271 12.31 5.73 -22.98
N GLN A 272 13.62 5.60 -22.77
CA GLN A 272 14.21 4.42 -22.13
C GLN A 272 13.67 4.21 -20.70
N ASN A 273 13.48 5.29 -19.95
CA ASN A 273 12.91 5.20 -18.61
C ASN A 273 11.43 4.79 -18.65
N GLN A 274 10.65 5.27 -19.62
CA GLN A 274 9.27 4.84 -19.80
C GLN A 274 9.18 3.37 -20.19
N GLU A 275 10.06 2.88 -21.07
CA GLU A 275 10.14 1.47 -21.44
C GLU A 275 10.46 0.59 -20.22
N LYS A 276 11.47 0.96 -19.41
CA LYS A 276 11.81 0.25 -18.16
C LYS A 276 10.66 0.22 -17.18
N ARG A 277 9.94 1.34 -17.02
CA ARG A 277 8.76 1.43 -16.16
C ARG A 277 7.65 0.52 -16.64
N MET A 278 7.35 0.54 -17.94
CA MET A 278 6.34 -0.32 -18.56
C MET A 278 6.68 -1.81 -18.35
N ALA A 279 7.92 -2.21 -18.66
CA ALA A 279 8.36 -3.59 -18.49
C ALA A 279 8.24 -4.06 -17.03
N THR A 280 8.56 -3.19 -16.06
CA THR A 280 8.43 -3.47 -14.64
C THR A 280 6.98 -3.59 -14.21
N ALA A 281 6.09 -2.70 -14.68
CA ALA A 281 4.67 -2.76 -14.41
C ALA A 281 4.05 -4.07 -14.93
N VAL A 282 4.36 -4.46 -16.18
CA VAL A 282 3.89 -5.71 -16.78
C VAL A 282 4.39 -6.92 -15.99
N ARG A 283 5.68 -6.97 -15.62
CA ARG A 283 6.22 -8.06 -14.79
C ARG A 283 5.53 -8.17 -13.45
N ASN A 284 5.26 -7.05 -12.78
CA ASN A 284 4.57 -7.05 -11.48
C ASN A 284 3.14 -7.57 -11.60
N VAL A 285 2.42 -7.18 -12.65
CA VAL A 285 1.06 -7.68 -12.92
C VAL A 285 1.10 -9.19 -13.18
N LEU A 286 2.00 -9.66 -14.05
CA LEU A 286 2.13 -11.08 -14.37
C LEU A 286 2.49 -11.91 -13.13
N SER A 287 3.46 -11.46 -12.32
CA SER A 287 3.86 -12.13 -11.08
C SER A 287 2.68 -12.27 -10.11
N LYS A 288 1.92 -11.19 -9.87
CA LYS A 288 0.73 -11.24 -9.01
C LYS A 288 -0.33 -12.20 -9.54
N LYS A 289 -0.56 -12.23 -10.86
CA LYS A 289 -1.53 -13.14 -11.49
C LYS A 289 -1.06 -14.60 -11.43
N GLN A 290 0.22 -14.86 -11.63
CA GLN A 290 0.81 -16.19 -11.46
C GLN A 290 0.70 -16.69 -10.02
N GLU A 291 0.96 -15.82 -9.03
CA GLU A 291 0.81 -16.17 -7.62
C GLU A 291 -0.66 -16.45 -7.26
N ALA A 292 -1.59 -15.63 -7.74
CA ALA A 292 -3.03 -15.85 -7.55
C ALA A 292 -3.48 -17.18 -8.18
N LEU A 293 -3.04 -17.47 -9.41
CA LEU A 293 -3.31 -18.73 -10.08
C LEU A 293 -2.75 -19.92 -9.29
N LYS A 294 -1.52 -19.81 -8.80
CA LYS A 294 -0.89 -20.84 -7.97
C LYS A 294 -1.65 -21.08 -6.66
N LYS A 295 -2.12 -20.02 -6.00
CA LYS A 295 -2.96 -20.14 -4.79
C LYS A 295 -4.28 -20.85 -5.10
N CYS A 296 -4.95 -20.46 -6.20
CA CYS A 296 -6.19 -21.11 -6.63
C CYS A 296 -5.96 -22.59 -6.98
N SER A 297 -4.93 -22.91 -7.77
CA SER A 297 -4.64 -24.30 -8.15
C SER A 297 -4.19 -25.17 -6.98
N GLN A 298 -3.52 -24.58 -5.99
CA GLN A 298 -3.15 -25.24 -4.75
C GLN A 298 -4.27 -25.19 -3.68
N SER A 299 -5.47 -24.68 -3.98
CA SER A 299 -6.57 -24.76 -3.02
C SER A 299 -6.91 -26.23 -2.72
N VAL A 300 -7.24 -26.52 -1.47
CA VAL A 300 -7.56 -27.88 -0.99
C VAL A 300 -8.71 -28.49 -1.79
N ILE A 301 -9.66 -27.65 -2.23
CA ILE A 301 -10.83 -28.06 -3.03
C ILE A 301 -10.40 -28.64 -4.39
N PHE A 302 -9.38 -28.07 -5.05
CA PHE A 302 -8.88 -28.59 -6.32
C PHE A 302 -7.90 -29.74 -6.15
N ARG A 303 -7.17 -29.80 -5.03
CA ARG A 303 -6.23 -30.90 -4.73
C ARG A 303 -6.93 -32.17 -4.24
N GLN A 304 -8.03 -32.03 -3.50
CA GLN A 304 -8.78 -33.12 -2.87
C GLN A 304 -10.28 -32.81 -2.94
N PRO A 305 -10.89 -32.90 -4.14
CA PRO A 305 -12.32 -32.62 -4.32
C PRO A 305 -13.21 -33.54 -3.48
N GLU A 306 -12.74 -34.75 -3.18
CA GLU A 306 -13.44 -35.73 -2.33
C GLU A 306 -13.72 -35.20 -0.92
N ARG A 307 -12.85 -34.34 -0.37
CA ARG A 307 -13.06 -33.71 0.96
C ARG A 307 -14.33 -32.87 1.04
N LEU A 308 -14.83 -32.37 -0.09
CA LEU A 308 -16.11 -31.67 -0.13
C LEU A 308 -17.27 -32.60 0.26
N TYR A 309 -17.13 -33.89 0.02
CA TYR A 309 -18.15 -34.92 0.21
C TYR A 309 -17.93 -35.76 1.47
N ASP A 310 -16.74 -35.79 2.06
CA ASP A 310 -16.43 -36.57 3.28
C ASP A 310 -17.47 -36.35 4.40
N GLY A 311 -17.84 -35.09 4.67
CA GLY A 311 -18.85 -34.77 5.68
C GLY A 311 -20.25 -35.25 5.33
N TYR A 312 -20.61 -35.24 4.04
CA TYR A 312 -21.90 -35.77 3.57
C TYR A 312 -21.93 -37.29 3.61
N LEU A 313 -20.84 -37.97 3.27
CA LEU A 313 -20.69 -39.42 3.38
C LEU A 313 -20.80 -39.86 4.84
N GLN A 314 -20.08 -39.22 5.76
CA GLN A 314 -20.16 -39.53 7.18
C GLN A 314 -21.58 -39.32 7.74
N ARG A 315 -22.27 -38.25 7.31
CA ARG A 315 -23.67 -38.00 7.70
C ARG A 315 -24.61 -39.07 7.15
N LEU A 316 -24.40 -39.51 5.91
CA LEU A 316 -25.18 -40.58 5.30
C LEU A 316 -25.00 -41.90 6.07
N ASP A 317 -23.76 -42.24 6.45
CA ASP A 317 -23.47 -43.44 7.25
C ASP A 317 -24.15 -43.39 8.62
N GLN A 318 -24.07 -42.25 9.32
CA GLN A 318 -24.76 -42.05 10.60
C GLN A 318 -26.28 -42.20 10.47
N LEU A 319 -26.87 -41.62 9.43
CA LEU A 319 -28.31 -41.74 9.17
C LEU A 319 -28.72 -43.17 8.85
N GLN A 320 -27.90 -43.90 8.07
CA GLN A 320 -28.15 -45.32 7.79
C GLN A 320 -28.05 -46.20 9.04
N LEU A 321 -27.05 -45.98 9.89
CA LEU A 321 -26.91 -46.70 11.16
C LEU A 321 -28.11 -46.43 12.08
N ARG A 322 -28.51 -45.17 12.20
CA ARG A 322 -29.68 -44.77 13.01
C ARG A 322 -30.97 -45.38 12.49
N LEU A 323 -31.16 -45.44 11.18
CA LEU A 323 -32.31 -46.09 10.55
C LEU A 323 -32.33 -47.59 10.87
N LYS A 324 -31.20 -48.29 10.64
CA LYS A 324 -31.07 -49.73 10.92
C LYS A 324 -31.33 -50.06 12.38
N GLN A 325 -30.79 -49.29 13.32
CA GLN A 325 -31.01 -49.47 14.75
C GLN A 325 -32.48 -49.23 15.12
N SER A 326 -33.07 -48.13 14.65
CA SER A 326 -34.47 -47.79 14.95
C SER A 326 -35.43 -48.87 14.43
N LEU A 327 -35.19 -49.40 13.23
CA LEU A 327 -35.98 -50.50 12.67
C LEU A 327 -35.83 -51.79 13.48
N ARG A 328 -34.60 -52.16 13.88
CA ARG A 328 -34.36 -53.36 14.70
C ARG A 328 -35.06 -53.27 16.05
N THR A 329 -34.94 -52.13 16.74
CA THR A 329 -35.61 -51.90 18.03
C THR A 329 -37.11 -51.99 17.85
N ARG A 330 -37.69 -51.31 16.85
CA ARG A 330 -39.14 -51.34 16.61
C ARG A 330 -39.67 -52.75 16.31
N ILE A 331 -38.93 -53.54 15.53
CA ILE A 331 -39.29 -54.94 15.25
C ILE A 331 -39.20 -55.79 16.52
N SER A 332 -38.15 -55.61 17.33
CA SER A 332 -37.98 -56.34 18.59
C SER A 332 -39.10 -56.03 19.59
N ASP A 333 -39.43 -54.75 19.78
CA ASP A 333 -40.50 -54.31 20.66
C ASP A 333 -41.84 -54.90 20.21
N ASN A 334 -42.15 -54.84 18.91
CA ASN A 334 -43.37 -55.42 18.37
C ASN A 334 -43.41 -56.96 18.55
N LYS A 335 -42.29 -57.65 18.40
CA LYS A 335 -42.21 -59.10 18.69
C LYS A 335 -42.48 -59.41 20.16
N GLN A 336 -41.92 -58.62 21.07
CA GLN A 336 -42.17 -58.77 22.51
C GLN A 336 -43.65 -58.52 22.85
N VAL A 337 -44.26 -57.49 22.26
CA VAL A 337 -45.70 -57.21 22.41
C VAL A 337 -46.52 -58.40 21.93
N VAL A 338 -46.24 -58.92 20.73
CA VAL A 338 -46.95 -60.10 20.19
C VAL A 338 -46.75 -61.30 21.12
N GLN A 339 -45.53 -61.60 21.54
CA GLN A 339 -45.24 -62.73 22.44
C GLN A 339 -46.00 -62.61 23.77
N ALA A 340 -46.04 -61.41 24.37
CA ALA A 340 -46.77 -61.16 25.61
C ALA A 340 -48.28 -61.36 25.43
N ARG A 341 -48.84 -60.91 24.30
CA ARG A 341 -50.27 -61.11 23.97
C ARG A 341 -50.58 -62.58 23.71
N THR A 342 -49.72 -63.30 23.00
CA THR A 342 -49.86 -64.74 22.77
C THR A 342 -49.78 -65.51 24.07
N HIS A 343 -48.83 -65.19 24.96
CA HIS A 343 -48.72 -65.84 26.27
C HIS A 343 -49.97 -65.61 27.11
N ARG A 344 -50.49 -64.38 27.13
CA ARG A 344 -51.76 -64.06 27.81
C ARG A 344 -52.94 -64.85 27.23
N LEU A 345 -53.02 -65.01 25.90
CA LEU A 345 -54.06 -65.80 25.25
C LEU A 345 -53.97 -67.27 25.67
N VAL A 346 -52.76 -67.85 25.70
CA VAL A 346 -52.54 -69.25 26.11
C VAL A 346 -52.89 -69.46 27.59
N GLN A 347 -52.50 -68.54 28.48
CA GLN A 347 -52.84 -68.62 29.91
C GLN A 347 -54.35 -68.56 30.18
N LEU A 348 -55.08 -67.80 29.37
CA LEU A 348 -56.54 -67.69 29.45
C LEU A 348 -57.27 -68.83 28.73
N SER A 349 -56.54 -69.71 28.02
CA SER A 349 -57.14 -70.80 27.25
C SER A 349 -57.89 -71.79 28.15
N PRO A 350 -59.21 -71.97 27.96
CA PRO A 350 -60.01 -72.92 28.70
C PRO A 350 -59.50 -74.37 28.56
N VAL A 351 -58.87 -74.69 27.42
CA VAL A 351 -58.37 -76.05 27.13
C VAL A 351 -57.36 -76.50 28.19
N THR A 352 -56.41 -75.64 28.57
CA THR A 352 -55.41 -76.00 29.59
C THR A 352 -56.01 -76.16 30.99
N LYS A 353 -57.03 -75.35 31.31
CA LYS A 353 -57.78 -75.49 32.58
C LYS A 353 -58.59 -76.78 32.60
N ILE A 354 -59.26 -77.12 31.51
CA ILE A 354 -60.05 -78.35 31.37
C ILE A 354 -59.15 -79.57 31.53
N GLN A 355 -58.00 -79.59 30.85
CA GLN A 355 -57.08 -80.73 30.93
C GLN A 355 -56.51 -80.92 32.35
N ARG A 356 -56.10 -79.83 33.02
CA ARG A 356 -55.69 -79.89 34.43
C ARG A 356 -56.80 -80.39 35.36
N SER A 357 -58.04 -79.98 35.13
CA SER A 357 -59.19 -80.48 35.91
C SER A 357 -59.48 -81.95 35.64
N GLN A 358 -59.35 -82.42 34.39
CA GLN A 358 -59.49 -83.83 34.03
C GLN A 358 -58.40 -84.69 34.69
N ASP A 359 -57.14 -84.24 34.65
CA ASP A 359 -56.03 -84.94 35.32
C ASP A 359 -56.25 -85.00 36.84
N ARG A 360 -56.71 -83.90 37.44
CA ARG A 360 -57.05 -83.84 38.87
C ARG A 360 -58.19 -84.78 39.23
N LEU A 361 -59.23 -84.87 38.40
CA LEU A 361 -60.33 -85.82 38.60
C LEU A 361 -59.81 -87.27 38.55
N GLY A 362 -58.94 -87.59 37.58
CA GLY A 362 -58.33 -88.93 37.48
C GLY A 362 -57.45 -89.28 38.69
N GLN A 363 -56.70 -88.31 39.22
CA GLN A 363 -55.92 -88.51 40.46
C GLN A 363 -56.81 -88.71 41.68
N LEU A 364 -57.86 -87.91 41.84
CA LEU A 364 -58.80 -88.02 42.95
C LEU A 364 -59.58 -89.35 42.91
N ASP A 365 -59.98 -89.83 41.74
CA ASP A 365 -60.63 -91.14 41.59
C ASP A 365 -59.71 -92.29 42.03
N LYS A 366 -58.42 -92.25 41.62
CA LYS A 366 -57.43 -93.25 42.05
C LYS A 366 -57.22 -93.24 43.57
N LEU A 367 -57.11 -92.04 44.17
CA LEU A 367 -56.96 -91.88 45.62
C LEU A 367 -58.19 -92.36 46.39
N LEU A 368 -59.39 -92.06 45.87
CA LEU A 368 -60.64 -92.53 46.48
C LEU A 368 -60.68 -94.05 46.50
N ARG A 369 -60.39 -94.70 45.37
CA ARG A 369 -60.41 -96.17 45.26
C ARG A 369 -59.39 -96.83 46.19
N SER A 370 -58.17 -96.29 46.28
CA SER A 370 -57.14 -96.86 47.17
C SER A 370 -57.50 -96.70 48.65
N GLN A 371 -58.04 -95.54 49.04
CA GLN A 371 -58.48 -95.31 50.42
C GLN A 371 -59.69 -96.17 50.79
N MET A 372 -60.64 -96.33 49.87
CA MET A 372 -61.79 -97.23 50.09
C MET A 372 -61.35 -98.68 50.28
N ALA A 373 -60.37 -99.16 49.49
CA ALA A 373 -59.83 -100.50 49.65
C ALA A 373 -59.18 -100.70 51.04
N LEU A 374 -58.37 -99.74 51.48
CA LEU A 374 -57.75 -99.77 52.82
C LEU A 374 -58.79 -99.81 53.95
N VAL A 375 -59.83 -98.97 53.86
CA VAL A 375 -60.91 -98.95 54.85
C VAL A 375 -61.68 -100.27 54.86
N TYR A 376 -61.96 -100.82 53.68
CA TYR A 376 -62.64 -102.10 53.54
C TYR A 376 -61.84 -103.24 54.18
N ASP A 377 -60.55 -103.35 53.86
CA ASP A 377 -59.67 -104.39 54.40
C ASP A 377 -59.53 -104.29 55.93
N ALA A 378 -59.43 -103.07 56.46
CA ALA A 378 -59.40 -102.83 57.91
C ALA A 378 -60.70 -103.30 58.58
N LYS A 379 -61.86 -103.05 57.97
CA LYS A 379 -63.16 -103.51 58.50
C LYS A 379 -63.30 -105.03 58.43
N VAL A 380 -62.82 -105.67 57.36
CA VAL A 380 -62.78 -107.14 57.26
C VAL A 380 -61.89 -107.75 58.35
N ALA A 381 -60.72 -107.16 58.61
CA ALA A 381 -59.83 -107.62 59.67
C ALA A 381 -60.45 -107.44 61.08
N GLU A 382 -61.14 -106.32 61.32
CA GLU A 382 -61.85 -106.05 62.58
C GLU A 382 -62.92 -107.11 62.88
N VAL A 383 -63.72 -107.48 61.87
CA VAL A 383 -64.75 -108.52 61.99
C VAL A 383 -64.13 -109.88 62.32
N LYS A 384 -63.03 -110.26 61.65
CA LYS A 384 -62.32 -111.52 61.95
C LYS A 384 -61.83 -111.56 63.40
N ARG A 385 -61.21 -110.48 63.87
CA ARG A 385 -60.70 -110.38 65.26
C ARG A 385 -61.82 -110.51 66.29
N LEU A 386 -62.96 -109.85 66.05
CA LEU A 386 -64.13 -109.95 66.95
C LEU A 386 -64.70 -111.38 66.98
N SER A 387 -64.72 -112.08 65.83
CA SER A 387 -65.14 -113.48 65.75
C SER A 387 -64.23 -114.43 66.54
N GLU A 388 -62.91 -114.23 66.49
CA GLU A 388 -61.95 -115.04 67.25
C GLU A 388 -62.05 -114.79 68.77
N ALA A 389 -62.28 -113.54 69.19
CA ALA A 389 -62.47 -113.21 70.60
C ALA A 389 -63.72 -113.89 71.19
N LEU A 390 -64.81 -113.96 70.42
CA LEU A 390 -66.04 -114.64 70.82
C LEU A 390 -65.80 -116.14 71.11
N LEU A 391 -64.95 -116.79 70.31
CA LEU A 391 -64.60 -118.20 70.46
C LEU A 391 -63.78 -118.52 71.72
N MET A 392 -63.08 -117.53 72.31
CA MET A 392 -62.28 -117.74 73.53
C MET A 392 -63.09 -117.73 74.84
N LEU A 393 -64.31 -117.18 74.85
CA LEU A 393 -65.14 -117.07 76.05
C LEU A 393 -66.02 -118.31 76.36
N ASP A 394 -65.95 -119.36 75.55
CA ASP A 394 -66.81 -120.55 75.70
C ASP A 394 -66.28 -121.50 76.81
N THR A 395 -66.94 -121.47 77.97
CA THR A 395 -66.53 -122.17 79.22
C THR A 395 -66.60 -123.70 79.13
N SER A 396 -67.34 -124.24 78.16
CA SER A 396 -67.46 -125.69 77.91
C SER A 396 -66.12 -126.36 77.55
N ARG A 397 -65.15 -125.59 77.03
CA ARG A 397 -63.83 -126.10 76.65
C ARG A 397 -62.77 -126.05 77.77
N ILE A 398 -63.05 -125.41 78.91
CA ILE A 398 -62.12 -125.36 80.05
C ILE A 398 -62.05 -126.74 80.74
N VAL A 399 -63.19 -127.42 80.90
CA VAL A 399 -63.27 -128.80 81.44
C VAL A 399 -62.66 -129.82 80.48
N ALA A 400 -62.74 -129.58 79.16
CA ALA A 400 -62.15 -130.45 78.14
C ALA A 400 -60.60 -130.45 78.14
N ARG A 401 -59.96 -129.43 78.73
CA ARG A 401 -58.50 -129.29 78.83
C ARG A 401 -57.88 -130.01 80.03
N GLY A 402 -58.65 -130.82 80.76
CA GLY A 402 -58.13 -131.67 81.85
C GLY A 402 -58.11 -131.00 83.23
N TYR A 403 -58.74 -129.84 83.38
CA TYR A 403 -58.96 -129.19 84.67
C TYR A 403 -60.26 -129.69 85.30
N ALA A 404 -60.24 -130.00 86.59
CA ALA A 404 -61.41 -130.43 87.36
C ALA A 404 -62.05 -129.23 88.08
N ILE A 405 -63.38 -129.21 88.13
CA ILE A 405 -64.14 -128.18 88.86
C ILE A 405 -64.59 -128.78 90.18
N VAL A 406 -64.20 -128.15 91.30
CA VAL A 406 -64.64 -128.57 92.64
C VAL A 406 -65.98 -127.89 92.95
N LYS A 407 -66.99 -128.67 93.34
CA LYS A 407 -68.29 -128.16 93.79
C LYS A 407 -68.56 -128.57 95.23
N LYS A 408 -69.17 -127.68 96.00
CA LYS A 408 -69.76 -127.96 97.30
C LYS A 408 -71.27 -127.72 97.13
N GLU A 409 -72.04 -128.80 97.23
CA GLU A 409 -73.44 -128.84 96.80
C GLU A 409 -73.58 -128.45 95.31
N GLU A 410 -74.30 -127.36 95.00
CA GLU A 410 -74.48 -126.86 93.63
C GLU A 410 -73.50 -125.73 93.21
N SER A 411 -72.78 -125.15 94.18
CA SER A 411 -71.88 -124.01 93.94
C SER A 411 -70.43 -124.42 93.68
N VAL A 412 -69.77 -123.76 92.72
CA VAL A 412 -68.35 -123.97 92.41
C VAL A 412 -67.49 -123.34 93.49
N VAL A 413 -66.57 -124.12 94.04
CA VAL A 413 -65.61 -123.71 95.05
C VAL A 413 -64.39 -123.12 94.33
N ASP A 414 -64.23 -121.81 94.41
CA ASP A 414 -63.15 -121.05 93.76
C ASP A 414 -61.96 -120.76 94.70
N SER A 415 -62.15 -120.92 96.02
CA SER A 415 -61.13 -120.64 97.03
C SER A 415 -61.11 -121.67 98.16
N VAL A 416 -59.89 -121.99 98.62
CA VAL A 416 -59.60 -123.00 99.66
C VAL A 416 -60.16 -122.61 101.04
N GLU A 417 -60.40 -121.31 101.30
CA GLU A 417 -60.97 -120.82 102.57
C GLU A 417 -62.41 -121.27 102.81
N SER A 418 -63.15 -121.60 101.74
CA SER A 418 -64.56 -121.98 101.81
C SER A 418 -64.78 -123.46 102.18
N LEU A 419 -63.69 -124.22 102.36
CA LEU A 419 -63.68 -125.64 102.74
C LEU A 419 -63.32 -125.80 104.22
N LYS A 420 -64.12 -126.56 104.97
CA LYS A 420 -63.83 -126.96 106.35
C LYS A 420 -63.46 -128.44 106.42
N LYS A 421 -62.71 -128.80 107.46
CA LYS A 421 -62.30 -130.18 107.73
C LYS A 421 -63.55 -131.04 108.02
N LYS A 422 -63.69 -132.16 107.29
CA LYS A 422 -64.87 -133.07 107.19
C LYS A 422 -66.02 -132.62 106.26
N ASP A 423 -65.86 -131.57 105.45
CA ASP A 423 -66.87 -131.26 104.43
C ASP A 423 -66.87 -132.30 103.30
N GLN A 424 -68.05 -132.61 102.76
CA GLN A 424 -68.21 -133.38 101.52
C GLN A 424 -68.21 -132.44 100.31
N VAL A 425 -67.41 -132.75 99.29
CA VAL A 425 -67.30 -132.01 98.03
C VAL A 425 -67.33 -132.96 96.84
N THR A 426 -67.91 -132.49 95.73
CA THR A 426 -68.01 -133.22 94.47
C THR A 426 -67.00 -132.65 93.48
N LEU A 427 -66.10 -133.49 92.98
CA LEU A 427 -65.12 -133.11 91.96
C LEU A 427 -65.68 -133.51 90.58
N LEU A 428 -65.87 -132.53 89.70
CA LEU A 428 -66.41 -132.72 88.36
C LEU A 428 -65.24 -132.77 87.36
N MET A 429 -65.05 -133.94 86.75
CA MET A 429 -63.97 -134.23 85.80
C MET A 429 -64.54 -134.53 84.41
N ARG A 430 -63.64 -134.67 83.42
CA ARG A 430 -64.00 -134.90 82.01
C ARG A 430 -64.92 -136.11 81.79
N ASP A 431 -64.83 -137.10 82.66
CA ASP A 431 -65.39 -138.44 82.50
C ASP A 431 -66.25 -138.89 83.69
N GLY A 432 -66.50 -138.03 84.68
CA GLY A 432 -67.39 -138.35 85.79
C GLY A 432 -67.34 -137.38 86.96
N GLN A 433 -68.12 -137.70 87.99
CA GLN A 433 -68.12 -136.98 89.26
C GLN A 433 -67.66 -137.90 90.40
N VAL A 434 -66.81 -137.38 91.29
CA VAL A 434 -66.29 -138.12 92.45
C VAL A 434 -66.62 -137.36 93.72
N GLU A 435 -67.22 -138.03 94.70
CA GLU A 435 -67.45 -137.47 96.04
C GLU A 435 -66.22 -137.68 96.93
N LEU A 436 -65.78 -136.60 97.57
CA LEU A 436 -64.58 -136.55 98.39
C LEU A 436 -64.89 -135.92 99.75
N GLU A 437 -64.26 -136.44 100.80
CA GLU A 437 -64.29 -135.83 102.14
C GLU A 437 -62.99 -135.08 102.40
N VAL A 438 -63.09 -133.83 102.84
CA VAL A 438 -61.94 -132.96 103.11
C VAL A 438 -61.22 -133.39 104.39
N LYS A 439 -60.09 -134.10 104.25
CA LYS A 439 -59.28 -134.58 105.38
C LYS A 439 -58.43 -133.52 106.06
N ASP A 440 -57.92 -132.54 105.34
CA ASP A 440 -57.09 -131.44 105.87
C ASP A 440 -57.11 -130.26 104.90
N VAL A 441 -57.25 -129.04 105.41
CA VAL A 441 -57.22 -127.81 104.61
C VAL A 441 -55.98 -127.04 105.00
N LYS A 442 -55.03 -126.94 104.07
CA LYS A 442 -53.81 -126.16 104.23
C LYS A 442 -53.77 -125.09 103.16
N THR A 443 -53.92 -123.85 103.58
CA THR A 443 -53.67 -122.68 102.74
C THR A 443 -52.17 -122.51 102.59
N LYS A 444 -51.66 -122.86 101.41
CA LYS A 444 -50.41 -122.30 100.89
C LYS A 444 -50.83 -121.40 99.74
N GLU A 445 -50.42 -120.15 99.73
CA GLU A 445 -50.56 -119.30 98.55
C GLU A 445 -49.90 -120.03 97.36
N ILE A 446 -50.65 -120.19 96.27
CA ILE A 446 -50.17 -120.69 94.97
C ILE A 446 -50.27 -119.55 93.97
#